data_AF-W6YHA2-F1
#
_entry.id   AF-W6YHA2-F1
#
_cell.length_a   1.000
_cell.length_b   1.000
_cell.length_c   1.000
_cell.angle_alpha   90.00
_cell.angle_beta   90.00
_cell.angle_gamma   90.00
#
_symmetry.space_group_name_H-M   'P 1'
#
loop_
_entity.id
_entity.type
_entity.pdbx_description
1 polymer ?
#
loop_
_entity_poly.entity_id
_entity_poly.type
_entity_poly.pdbx_seq_one_letter_code
_entity_poly.pdbx_strand_id
1 'polypeptide(L)'
;MRFLLPLLSPLLLSATTSASSDSSTPPADEPTPVGALWTAKWNDTSLTPYTQHCRSTSSYTAKIYKLNELYPDLAEQAPQLKVFYNKQLYAGSWDGIDVHGVGRELIAMHMTDVPYKVREWLKKETLQRHFSVQDDLVFFAPGAIYPLLPLWVEDVEEEQGKECEGVFEGLERYSNELGDGKVVGKVRHESLGGKEVRFTVEAMVVKAREGRDEL
;
A
#
# COMPACT_ATOMS: atom_id res chain seq x y z
N MET A 1 9.81 -77.89 -52.96
CA MET A 1 8.86 -78.34 -51.92
C MET A 1 9.61 -78.55 -50.62
N ARG A 2 9.36 -77.75 -49.59
CA ARG A 2 9.52 -78.16 -48.19
C ARG A 2 8.80 -77.16 -47.29
N PHE A 3 7.71 -77.64 -46.71
CA PHE A 3 7.02 -77.07 -45.55
C PHE A 3 7.89 -77.25 -44.30
N LEU A 4 7.84 -76.29 -43.37
CA LEU A 4 7.79 -76.51 -41.92
C LEU A 4 7.57 -75.16 -41.19
N LEU A 5 6.38 -75.02 -40.57
CA LEU A 5 6.08 -74.17 -39.40
C LEU A 5 6.81 -74.70 -38.15
N PRO A 6 6.71 -74.11 -36.94
CA PRO A 6 6.42 -72.71 -36.50
C PRO A 6 7.40 -72.25 -35.38
N LEU A 7 7.25 -71.02 -34.84
CA LEU A 7 7.46 -70.75 -33.41
C LEU A 7 6.86 -69.38 -33.02
N LEU A 8 5.93 -69.42 -32.07
CA LEU A 8 5.36 -68.27 -31.35
C LEU A 8 6.42 -67.59 -30.46
N SER A 9 6.34 -66.26 -30.31
CA SER A 9 6.49 -65.57 -29.02
C SER A 9 6.13 -64.07 -29.10
N PRO A 10 5.76 -63.42 -27.97
CA PRO A 10 4.75 -62.36 -27.91
C PRO A 10 5.31 -60.92 -27.98
N LEU A 11 4.38 -59.99 -28.23
CA LEU A 11 4.57 -58.54 -28.14
C LEU A 11 5.13 -58.12 -26.77
N LEU A 12 6.18 -57.29 -26.79
CA LEU A 12 6.53 -56.40 -25.69
C LEU A 12 6.35 -54.95 -26.16
N LEU A 13 5.26 -54.32 -25.73
CA LEU A 13 5.06 -52.88 -25.87
C LEU A 13 5.99 -52.18 -24.86
N SER A 14 7.10 -51.60 -25.34
CA SER A 14 7.92 -50.70 -24.53
C SER A 14 7.24 -49.34 -24.48
N ALA A 15 6.62 -49.02 -23.35
CA ALA A 15 6.13 -47.68 -23.07
C ALA A 15 7.34 -46.76 -22.80
N THR A 16 7.68 -45.91 -23.75
CA THR A 16 8.59 -44.78 -23.52
C THR A 16 7.90 -43.78 -22.60
N THR A 17 8.31 -43.77 -21.33
CA THR A 17 7.96 -42.72 -20.38
C THR A 17 8.70 -41.45 -20.79
N SER A 18 8.00 -40.51 -21.41
CA SER A 18 8.45 -39.13 -21.54
C SER A 18 8.46 -38.51 -20.14
N ALA A 19 9.65 -38.34 -19.56
CA ALA A 19 9.83 -37.50 -18.39
C ALA A 19 9.67 -36.04 -18.83
N SER A 20 8.48 -35.48 -18.63
CA SER A 20 8.28 -34.03 -18.67
C SER A 20 9.04 -33.45 -17.47
N SER A 21 10.18 -32.84 -17.75
CA SER A 21 10.92 -32.04 -16.79
C SER A 21 10.12 -30.77 -16.48
N ASP A 22 9.19 -30.88 -15.53
CA ASP A 22 8.56 -29.73 -14.90
C ASP A 22 9.65 -28.95 -14.17
N SER A 23 10.21 -27.94 -14.85
CA SER A 23 11.11 -26.97 -14.22
C SER A 23 10.27 -26.03 -13.39
N SER A 24 9.82 -26.52 -12.22
CA SER A 24 9.29 -25.68 -11.15
C SER A 24 10.44 -24.89 -10.56
N THR A 25 10.75 -23.78 -11.21
CA THR A 25 11.46 -22.67 -10.56
C THR A 25 10.58 -22.30 -9.36
N PRO A 26 11.08 -22.31 -8.11
CA PRO A 26 10.28 -21.85 -6.98
C PRO A 26 9.81 -20.42 -7.29
N PRO A 27 8.54 -20.08 -7.00
CA PRO A 27 8.06 -18.72 -7.23
C PRO A 27 9.01 -17.77 -6.52
N ALA A 28 9.54 -16.79 -7.26
CA ALA A 28 10.30 -15.71 -6.64
C ALA A 28 9.42 -15.13 -5.53
N ASP A 29 9.96 -15.02 -4.31
CA ASP A 29 9.23 -14.45 -3.18
C ASP A 29 8.64 -13.09 -3.61
N GLU A 30 7.32 -12.99 -3.62
CA GLU A 30 6.67 -11.73 -3.97
C GLU A 30 7.11 -10.66 -2.96
N PRO A 31 7.57 -9.48 -3.41
CA PRO A 31 8.04 -8.47 -2.50
C PRO A 31 6.91 -7.98 -1.60
N THR A 32 7.18 -7.84 -0.31
CA THR A 32 6.24 -7.29 0.66
C THR A 32 5.69 -5.96 0.16
N PRO A 33 4.36 -5.79 0.03
CA PRO A 33 3.82 -4.53 -0.47
C PRO A 33 4.11 -3.38 0.49
N VAL A 34 4.24 -2.19 -0.08
CA VAL A 34 4.67 -0.99 0.65
C VAL A 34 3.77 -0.72 1.86
N GLY A 35 2.44 -0.84 1.74
CA GLY A 35 1.53 -0.62 2.87
C GLY A 35 1.87 -1.48 4.09
N ALA A 36 2.16 -2.77 3.88
CA ALA A 36 2.44 -3.71 4.95
C ALA A 36 3.73 -3.41 5.71
N LEU A 37 4.71 -2.78 5.04
CA LEU A 37 5.96 -2.34 5.67
C LEU A 37 5.70 -1.18 6.65
N TRP A 38 4.73 -0.31 6.35
CA TRP A 38 4.52 0.94 7.06
C TRP A 38 3.33 0.94 8.02
N THR A 39 2.51 -0.12 8.02
CA THR A 39 1.41 -0.27 8.98
C THR A 39 1.92 -0.12 10.41
N ALA A 40 1.33 0.82 11.15
CA ALA A 40 1.68 1.10 12.53
C ALA A 40 1.50 -0.15 13.40
N LYS A 41 2.58 -0.57 14.07
CA LYS A 41 2.56 -1.69 15.04
C LYS A 41 2.32 -1.23 16.47
N TRP A 42 2.27 0.08 16.69
CA TRP A 42 2.10 0.70 18.00
C TRP A 42 0.62 0.92 18.33
N ASN A 43 0.33 0.92 19.63
CA ASN A 43 -0.97 1.21 20.24
C ASN A 43 -0.76 2.09 21.49
N ASP A 44 -1.87 2.47 22.14
CA ASP A 44 -1.83 3.35 23.32
C ASP A 44 -0.95 2.81 24.45
N THR A 45 -0.93 1.49 24.67
CA THR A 45 -0.05 0.84 25.65
C THR A 45 1.42 1.03 25.31
N SER A 46 1.81 0.79 24.06
CA SER A 46 3.20 0.97 23.60
C SER A 46 3.67 2.42 23.57
N LEU A 47 2.74 3.39 23.59
CA LEU A 47 3.02 4.82 23.66
C LEU A 47 3.27 5.33 25.08
N THR A 48 2.89 4.57 26.11
CA THR A 48 3.08 4.93 27.54
C THR A 48 4.50 5.40 27.90
N PRO A 49 5.61 4.77 27.40
CA PRO A 49 6.96 5.21 27.73
C PRO A 49 7.42 6.46 26.93
N TYR A 50 6.55 7.09 26.15
CA TYR A 50 6.87 8.28 25.36
C TYR A 50 6.01 9.47 25.80
N THR A 51 6.53 10.67 25.61
CA THR A 51 5.72 11.89 25.55
C THR A 51 5.22 12.08 24.12
N GLN A 52 3.94 12.45 23.99
CA GLN A 52 3.30 12.71 22.70
C GLN A 52 3.21 14.24 22.51
N HIS A 53 3.66 14.72 21.35
CA HIS A 53 3.69 16.13 20.99
C HIS A 53 3.05 16.34 19.62
N CYS A 54 2.48 17.53 19.39
CA CYS A 54 1.89 17.94 18.11
C CYS A 54 0.89 16.93 17.55
N ARG A 55 0.13 16.24 18.41
CA ARG A 55 -0.81 15.19 17.96
C ARG A 55 -1.92 15.82 17.12
N SER A 56 -2.01 15.42 15.86
CA SER A 56 -3.01 15.90 14.91
C SER A 56 -3.81 14.74 14.32
N THR A 57 -5.05 15.03 13.91
CA THR A 57 -5.94 14.05 13.30
C THR A 57 -6.79 14.72 12.24
N SER A 58 -6.79 14.16 11.04
CA SER A 58 -7.55 14.66 9.90
C SER A 58 -8.30 13.52 9.23
N SER A 59 -9.50 13.80 8.70
CA SER A 59 -10.35 12.80 8.05
C SER A 59 -10.73 13.23 6.65
N TYR A 60 -10.73 12.28 5.73
CA TYR A 60 -11.01 12.50 4.32
C TYR A 60 -12.03 11.48 3.84
N THR A 61 -12.96 11.94 3.02
CA THR A 61 -13.91 11.07 2.31
C THR A 61 -13.44 10.94 0.88
N ALA A 62 -13.43 9.71 0.38
CA ALA A 62 -12.99 9.38 -0.96
C ALA A 62 -13.90 8.31 -1.58
N LYS A 63 -13.76 8.12 -2.89
CA LYS A 63 -14.34 6.96 -3.57
C LYS A 63 -13.35 5.82 -3.56
N ILE A 64 -13.83 4.59 -3.38
CA ILE A 64 -13.04 3.36 -3.49
C ILE A 64 -13.67 2.42 -4.50
N TYR A 65 -12.84 1.92 -5.42
CA TYR A 65 -13.22 1.05 -6.52
C TYR A 65 -12.37 -0.21 -6.50
N LYS A 66 -12.83 -1.27 -7.18
CA LYS A 66 -11.94 -2.31 -7.69
C LYS A 66 -11.57 -2.03 -9.13
N LEU A 67 -10.43 -2.53 -9.59
CA LEU A 67 -9.95 -2.29 -10.96
C LEU A 67 -10.91 -2.83 -12.05
N ASN A 68 -11.74 -3.84 -11.76
CA ASN A 68 -12.84 -4.29 -12.64
C ASN A 68 -14.15 -3.50 -12.50
N GLU A 69 -14.29 -2.64 -11.50
CA GLU A 69 -15.52 -1.91 -11.17
C GLU A 69 -15.42 -0.41 -11.52
N LEU A 70 -14.47 -0.06 -12.40
CA LEU A 70 -14.27 1.31 -12.87
C LEU A 70 -15.43 1.81 -13.73
N TYR A 71 -16.13 0.94 -14.45
CA TYR A 71 -17.23 1.35 -15.33
C TYR A 71 -18.58 1.31 -14.59
N PRO A 72 -19.51 2.24 -14.88
CA PRO A 72 -19.37 3.35 -15.84
C PRO A 72 -18.63 4.58 -15.28
N ASP A 73 -18.46 4.67 -13.96
CA ASP A 73 -18.08 5.89 -13.23
C ASP A 73 -16.74 6.53 -13.67
N LEU A 74 -15.75 5.72 -14.03
CA LEU A 74 -14.38 6.11 -14.37
C LEU A 74 -14.01 5.66 -15.79
N ALA A 75 -14.98 5.67 -16.72
CA ALA A 75 -14.78 5.19 -18.08
C ALA A 75 -13.64 5.92 -18.82
N GLU A 76 -13.48 7.22 -18.58
CA GLU A 76 -12.46 8.06 -19.23
C GLU A 76 -11.05 7.76 -18.70
N GLN A 77 -10.92 7.54 -17.40
CA GLN A 77 -9.63 7.30 -16.72
C GLN A 77 -9.20 5.82 -16.80
N ALA A 78 -10.16 4.91 -16.95
CA ALA A 78 -9.92 3.46 -16.93
C ALA A 78 -8.81 2.96 -17.87
N PRO A 79 -8.66 3.44 -19.12
CA PRO A 79 -7.56 3.03 -19.98
C PRO A 79 -6.19 3.37 -19.39
N GLN A 80 -6.01 4.61 -18.91
CA GLN A 80 -4.73 5.07 -18.35
C GLN A 80 -4.44 4.42 -17.00
N LEU A 81 -5.47 4.22 -16.15
CA LEU A 81 -5.32 3.52 -14.87
C LEU A 81 -4.86 2.07 -15.06
N LYS A 82 -5.43 1.35 -16.04
CA LYS A 82 -5.01 -0.02 -16.36
C LYS A 82 -3.55 -0.08 -16.82
N VAL A 83 -3.07 0.94 -17.53
CA VAL A 83 -1.66 1.04 -17.94
C VAL A 83 -0.77 1.36 -16.75
N PHE A 84 -1.13 2.35 -15.93
CA PHE A 84 -0.36 2.80 -14.77
C PHE A 84 -0.10 1.67 -13.77
N TYR A 85 -1.12 0.84 -13.51
CA TYR A 85 -0.98 -0.28 -12.57
C TYR A 85 -0.51 -1.60 -13.21
N ASN A 86 -0.20 -1.61 -14.51
CA ASN A 86 0.33 -2.79 -15.17
C ASN A 86 1.79 -3.05 -14.77
N LYS A 87 2.12 -4.28 -14.37
CA LYS A 87 3.50 -4.75 -14.09
C LYS A 87 4.27 -3.91 -13.05
N GLN A 88 3.55 -3.19 -12.20
CA GLN A 88 4.14 -2.43 -11.12
C GLN A 88 3.80 -3.05 -9.77
N LEU A 89 4.73 -2.90 -8.82
CA LEU A 89 4.44 -3.12 -7.41
C LEU A 89 3.28 -2.23 -6.97
N TYR A 90 2.19 -2.88 -6.60
CA TYR A 90 0.98 -2.24 -6.11
C TYR A 90 1.11 -2.08 -4.60
N ALA A 91 0.80 -0.90 -4.07
CA ALA A 91 0.91 -0.68 -2.63
C ALA A 91 -0.16 -1.44 -1.82
N GLY A 92 -1.13 -2.06 -2.50
CA GLY A 92 -2.08 -3.00 -1.93
C GLY A 92 -3.32 -2.35 -1.31
N SER A 93 -4.13 -3.19 -0.68
CA SER A 93 -5.26 -2.80 0.18
C SER A 93 -4.79 -2.01 1.41
N TRP A 94 -5.71 -1.68 2.32
CA TRP A 94 -5.39 -1.07 3.61
C TRP A 94 -4.41 -1.92 4.42
N ASP A 95 -4.51 -3.24 4.37
CA ASP A 95 -3.55 -4.13 5.03
C ASP A 95 -2.21 -4.25 4.27
N GLY A 96 -2.06 -3.52 3.17
CA GLY A 96 -0.91 -3.60 2.28
C GLY A 96 -0.84 -4.96 1.59
N ILE A 97 -1.96 -5.52 1.16
CA ILE A 97 -2.01 -6.79 0.42
C ILE A 97 -2.26 -6.49 -1.06
N ASP A 98 -1.39 -6.95 -1.95
CA ASP A 98 -1.65 -6.94 -3.39
C ASP A 98 -2.46 -8.18 -3.79
N VAL A 99 -3.78 -8.02 -3.91
CA VAL A 99 -4.70 -9.10 -4.33
C VAL A 99 -4.49 -9.49 -5.81
N HIS A 100 -3.61 -8.76 -6.52
CA HIS A 100 -3.29 -8.91 -7.94
C HIS A 100 -4.50 -8.74 -8.89
N GLY A 101 -4.17 -8.45 -10.15
CA GLY A 101 -5.15 -8.39 -11.23
C GLY A 101 -6.31 -7.44 -10.97
N VAL A 102 -7.53 -7.93 -11.20
CA VAL A 102 -8.75 -7.13 -11.20
C VAL A 102 -9.32 -6.82 -9.81
N GLY A 103 -8.86 -7.54 -8.77
CA GLY A 103 -9.32 -7.36 -7.40
C GLY A 103 -8.65 -6.21 -6.65
N ARG A 104 -7.67 -5.54 -7.28
CA ARG A 104 -6.94 -4.42 -6.70
C ARG A 104 -7.86 -3.25 -6.38
N GLU A 105 -7.80 -2.78 -5.13
CA GLU A 105 -8.56 -1.64 -4.64
C GLU A 105 -7.90 -0.33 -5.05
N LEU A 106 -8.69 0.63 -5.49
CA LEU A 106 -8.27 1.93 -6.01
C LEU A 106 -9.06 3.04 -5.33
N ILE A 107 -8.38 3.95 -4.67
CA ILE A 107 -8.94 5.21 -4.17
C ILE A 107 -8.94 6.24 -5.29
N ALA A 108 -10.02 7.02 -5.37
CA ALA A 108 -10.13 8.20 -6.21
C ALA A 108 -10.56 9.40 -5.35
N MET A 109 -9.86 10.53 -5.52
CA MET A 109 -10.14 11.80 -4.85
C MET A 109 -9.98 12.96 -5.82
N HIS A 110 -10.80 14.01 -5.67
CA HIS A 110 -10.50 15.28 -6.32
C HIS A 110 -9.28 15.90 -5.67
N MET A 111 -8.42 16.55 -6.46
CA MET A 111 -7.24 17.24 -5.97
C MET A 111 -7.61 18.34 -4.96
N THR A 112 -8.80 18.93 -5.04
CA THR A 112 -9.30 19.88 -4.04
C THR A 112 -9.44 19.27 -2.64
N ASP A 113 -9.75 17.97 -2.56
CA ASP A 113 -9.99 17.23 -1.31
C ASP A 113 -8.70 16.61 -0.75
N VAL A 114 -7.62 16.62 -1.53
CA VAL A 114 -6.28 16.18 -1.11
C VAL A 114 -5.60 17.30 -0.31
N PRO A 115 -5.01 17.02 0.87
CA PRO A 115 -4.32 18.03 1.68
C PRO A 115 -3.22 18.77 0.93
N TYR A 116 -3.02 20.04 1.28
CA TYR A 116 -2.02 20.89 0.62
C TYR A 116 -0.63 20.24 0.59
N LYS A 117 -0.17 19.70 1.73
CA LYS A 117 1.13 19.05 1.86
C LYS A 117 1.30 17.86 0.90
N VAL A 118 0.26 17.04 0.75
CA VAL A 118 0.26 15.91 -0.22
C VAL A 118 0.28 16.42 -1.66
N ARG A 119 -0.49 17.47 -1.98
CA ARG A 119 -0.47 18.07 -3.32
C ARG A 119 0.90 18.62 -3.69
N GLU A 120 1.56 19.31 -2.77
CA GLU A 120 2.91 19.84 -2.98
C GLU A 120 3.94 18.71 -3.12
N TRP A 121 3.81 17.64 -2.33
CA TRP A 121 4.64 16.45 -2.48
C TRP A 121 4.47 15.80 -3.86
N LEU A 122 3.24 15.64 -4.35
CA LEU A 122 2.97 15.08 -5.68
C LEU A 122 3.58 15.90 -6.81
N LYS A 123 3.62 17.24 -6.67
CA LYS A 123 4.27 18.13 -7.64
C LYS A 123 5.80 18.00 -7.63
N LYS A 124 6.39 17.80 -6.45
CA LYS A 124 7.85 17.65 -6.29
C LYS A 124 8.32 16.26 -6.75
N GLU A 125 7.64 15.21 -6.31
CA GLU A 125 8.00 13.81 -6.55
C GLU A 125 7.42 13.27 -7.85
N THR A 126 7.74 13.90 -8.99
CA THR A 126 7.14 13.54 -10.30
C THR A 126 7.44 12.12 -10.79
N LEU A 127 8.44 11.44 -10.21
CA LEU A 127 8.85 10.08 -10.58
C LEU A 127 8.23 8.99 -9.68
N GLN A 128 7.47 9.37 -8.65
CA GLN A 128 6.74 8.42 -7.83
C GLN A 128 5.74 7.62 -8.67
N ARG A 129 5.45 6.40 -8.25
CA ARG A 129 4.60 5.48 -9.02
C ARG A 129 3.34 5.01 -8.29
N HIS A 130 3.04 5.57 -7.12
CA HIS A 130 1.92 5.11 -6.30
C HIS A 130 0.63 5.92 -6.52
N PHE A 131 0.76 7.15 -7.01
CA PHE A 131 -0.32 8.08 -7.29
C PHE A 131 -0.38 8.38 -8.80
N SER A 132 -1.53 8.17 -9.42
CA SER A 132 -1.81 8.57 -10.79
C SER A 132 -2.67 9.83 -10.76
N VAL A 133 -2.12 10.97 -11.16
CA VAL A 133 -2.88 12.21 -11.32
C VAL A 133 -3.38 12.29 -12.76
N GLN A 134 -4.69 12.44 -12.93
CA GLN A 134 -5.34 12.59 -14.24
C GLN A 134 -6.39 13.70 -14.11
N ASP A 135 -6.21 14.78 -14.87
CA ASP A 135 -7.01 16.00 -14.77
C ASP A 135 -7.06 16.55 -13.33
N ASP A 136 -8.24 16.62 -12.73
CA ASP A 136 -8.48 17.08 -11.35
C ASP A 136 -8.59 15.93 -10.34
N LEU A 137 -8.36 14.69 -10.76
CA LEU A 137 -8.43 13.51 -9.91
C LEU A 137 -7.04 12.93 -9.61
N VAL A 138 -6.89 12.42 -8.40
CA VAL A 138 -5.78 11.55 -8.04
C VAL A 138 -6.28 10.16 -7.69
N PHE A 139 -5.56 9.18 -8.20
CA PHE A 139 -5.84 7.77 -8.02
C PHE A 139 -4.68 7.07 -7.33
N PHE A 140 -4.95 6.27 -6.31
CA PHE A 140 -3.91 5.55 -5.58
C PHE A 140 -4.44 4.29 -4.93
N ALA A 141 -3.57 3.30 -4.72
CA ALA A 141 -3.92 2.13 -3.92
C ALA A 141 -4.08 2.54 -2.44
N PRO A 142 -4.99 1.96 -1.65
CA PRO A 142 -5.10 2.31 -0.23
C PRO A 142 -3.76 2.28 0.52
N GLY A 143 -2.93 1.26 0.29
CA GLY A 143 -1.61 1.15 0.91
C GLY A 143 -0.58 2.20 0.48
N ALA A 144 -0.87 3.03 -0.53
CA ALA A 144 0.05 4.06 -1.01
C ALA A 144 0.19 5.26 -0.07
N ILE A 145 -0.78 5.47 0.84
CA ILE A 145 -0.75 6.61 1.75
C ILE A 145 0.27 6.43 2.88
N TYR A 146 0.65 5.18 3.17
CA TYR A 146 1.41 4.88 4.38
C TYR A 146 2.76 5.61 4.46
N PRO A 147 3.59 5.64 3.40
CA PRO A 147 4.85 6.41 3.43
C PRO A 147 4.66 7.92 3.61
N LEU A 148 3.44 8.42 3.48
CA LEU A 148 3.11 9.85 3.46
C LEU A 148 2.18 10.27 4.61
N LEU A 149 1.85 9.39 5.58
CA LEU A 149 0.84 9.69 6.61
C LEU A 149 1.00 11.06 7.29
N PRO A 150 2.21 11.55 7.62
CA PRO A 150 2.35 12.89 8.20
C PRO A 150 1.83 14.03 7.31
N LEU A 151 1.97 13.90 5.99
CA LEU A 151 1.49 14.92 5.04
C LEU A 151 -0.04 14.98 4.97
N TRP A 152 -0.72 13.93 5.43
CA TRP A 152 -2.18 13.84 5.47
C TRP A 152 -2.82 14.44 6.72
N VAL A 153 -2.07 15.02 7.65
CA VAL A 153 -2.65 15.73 8.80
C VAL A 153 -2.37 17.23 8.71
N GLU A 154 -3.26 18.05 9.26
CA GLU A 154 -3.00 19.48 9.42
C GLU A 154 -2.00 19.73 10.56
N ASP A 155 -1.32 20.86 10.50
CA ASP A 155 -0.47 21.29 11.62
C ASP A 155 -1.36 21.72 12.80
N VAL A 156 -0.86 21.52 14.02
CA VAL A 156 -1.59 21.92 15.23
C VAL A 156 -1.16 23.34 15.60
N GLU A 157 -2.13 24.21 15.85
CA GLU A 157 -1.86 25.56 16.35
C GLU A 157 -1.16 25.51 17.72
N GLU A 158 -0.30 26.50 17.96
CA GLU A 158 0.58 26.55 19.13
C GLU A 158 -0.20 26.54 20.46
N GLU A 159 0.18 25.64 21.36
CA GLU A 159 -0.07 25.82 22.79
C GLU A 159 1.27 25.82 23.54
N GLN A 160 1.57 26.93 24.23
CA GLN A 160 2.60 27.01 25.26
C GLN A 160 4.04 26.77 24.77
N GLY A 161 4.46 27.45 23.69
CA GLY A 161 5.87 27.49 23.26
C GLY A 161 6.41 26.19 22.64
N LYS A 162 5.53 25.28 22.23
CA LYS A 162 5.86 24.09 21.42
C LYS A 162 5.49 24.38 19.98
N GLU A 163 6.49 24.71 19.17
CA GLU A 163 6.32 24.94 17.73
C GLU A 163 5.97 23.61 17.04
N CYS A 164 4.74 23.52 16.53
CA CYS A 164 4.22 22.36 15.81
C CYS A 164 4.08 22.61 14.29
N GLU A 165 4.27 23.86 13.87
CA GLU A 165 4.28 24.25 12.46
C GLU A 165 5.39 23.51 11.70
N GLY A 166 5.05 22.96 10.54
CA GLY A 166 6.01 22.29 9.65
C GLY A 166 6.51 20.92 10.13
N VAL A 167 6.19 20.49 11.36
CA VAL A 167 6.67 19.22 11.95
C VAL A 167 6.32 18.00 11.12
N PHE A 168 5.25 18.07 10.35
CA PHE A 168 4.75 16.98 9.52
C PHE A 168 5.15 17.07 8.05
N GLU A 169 5.82 18.14 7.61
CA GLU A 169 6.26 18.32 6.22
C GLU A 169 7.48 17.46 5.87
N GLY A 170 8.36 17.24 6.86
CA GLY A 170 9.55 16.41 6.74
C GLY A 170 9.24 14.92 6.92
N LEU A 171 9.49 14.11 5.90
CA LEU A 171 9.31 12.65 5.96
C LEU A 171 10.55 11.92 6.53
N GLU A 172 11.68 12.61 6.73
CA GLU A 172 12.93 12.01 7.24
C GLU A 172 12.85 11.56 8.70
N ARG A 173 11.95 12.17 9.47
CA ARG A 173 11.67 11.77 10.86
C ARG A 173 10.51 10.78 10.96
N TYR A 174 9.80 10.54 9.86
CA TYR A 174 8.67 9.64 9.84
C TYR A 174 9.11 8.19 9.96
N SER A 175 8.41 7.44 10.83
CA SER A 175 8.69 6.05 11.12
C SER A 175 7.39 5.32 11.49
N ASN A 176 7.28 4.06 11.10
CA ASN A 176 6.25 3.14 11.60
C ASN A 176 6.60 2.57 12.98
N GLU A 177 7.86 2.70 13.41
CA GLU A 177 8.36 2.30 14.73
C GLU A 177 8.53 3.51 15.65
N LEU A 178 8.22 3.32 16.93
CA LEU A 178 8.37 4.35 17.96
C LEU A 178 9.85 4.58 18.28
N GLY A 179 10.28 5.83 18.35
CA GLY A 179 11.66 6.21 18.69
C GLY A 179 11.75 7.64 19.19
N ASP A 180 12.85 8.01 19.84
CA ASP A 180 13.01 9.37 20.32
C ASP A 180 13.01 10.39 19.17
N GLY A 181 12.23 11.46 19.32
CA GLY A 181 12.05 12.50 18.33
C GLY A 181 11.42 12.05 17.01
N LYS A 182 10.86 10.84 16.91
CA LYS A 182 10.26 10.35 15.66
C LYS A 182 8.86 10.91 15.44
N VAL A 183 8.51 11.12 14.18
CA VAL A 183 7.13 11.34 13.75
C VAL A 183 6.54 9.96 13.48
N VAL A 184 5.39 9.67 14.06
CA VAL A 184 4.68 8.41 13.86
C VAL A 184 3.26 8.71 13.42
N GLY A 185 2.71 7.83 12.60
CA GLY A 185 1.38 7.99 12.04
C GLY A 185 0.65 6.67 11.92
N LYS A 186 -0.66 6.71 12.04
CA LYS A 186 -1.55 5.58 11.80
C LYS A 186 -2.76 6.04 11.00
N VAL A 187 -3.34 5.12 10.26
CA VAL A 187 -4.58 5.34 9.53
C VAL A 187 -5.62 4.34 10.02
N ARG A 188 -6.86 4.79 10.11
CA ARG A 188 -8.04 3.94 10.22
C ARG A 188 -9.00 4.29 9.09
N HIS A 189 -9.81 3.33 8.66
CA HIS A 189 -10.81 3.56 7.63
C HIS A 189 -12.14 2.92 8.00
N GLU A 190 -13.22 3.43 7.42
CA GLU A 190 -14.57 2.90 7.54
C GLU A 190 -15.27 3.00 6.18
N SER A 191 -16.01 1.96 5.79
CA SER A 191 -16.89 2.05 4.62
C SER A 191 -18.12 2.87 4.99
N LEU A 192 -18.46 3.85 4.15
CA LEU A 192 -19.69 4.63 4.29
C LEU A 192 -20.86 4.05 3.50
N GLY A 193 -20.67 2.87 2.90
CA GLY A 193 -21.61 2.24 1.97
C GLY A 193 -21.34 2.62 0.51
N GLY A 194 -21.81 1.77 -0.40
CA GLY A 194 -21.53 1.93 -1.82
C GLY A 194 -20.02 1.94 -2.12
N LYS A 195 -19.59 2.87 -2.96
CA LYS A 195 -18.17 3.09 -3.32
C LYS A 195 -17.53 4.21 -2.49
N GLU A 196 -17.99 4.45 -1.27
CA GLU A 196 -17.47 5.52 -0.40
C GLU A 196 -16.72 4.97 0.81
N VAL A 197 -15.59 5.61 1.11
CA VAL A 197 -14.76 5.31 2.27
C VAL A 197 -14.40 6.61 2.96
N ARG A 198 -14.39 6.59 4.30
CA ARG A 198 -13.72 7.61 5.10
C ARG A 198 -12.45 7.01 5.66
N PHE A 199 -11.34 7.69 5.49
CA PHE A 199 -10.12 7.37 6.20
C PHE A 199 -9.73 8.54 7.10
N THR A 200 -9.25 8.20 8.29
CA THR A 200 -8.77 9.15 9.29
C THR A 200 -7.31 8.85 9.53
N VAL A 201 -6.48 9.86 9.30
CA VAL A 201 -5.04 9.81 9.57
C VAL A 201 -4.78 10.55 10.87
N GLU A 202 -3.98 9.91 11.72
CA GLU A 202 -3.46 10.49 12.94
C GLU A 202 -1.94 10.47 12.87
N ALA A 203 -1.30 11.59 13.22
CA ALA A 203 0.15 11.67 13.34
C ALA A 203 0.56 12.49 14.56
N MET A 204 1.73 12.19 15.10
CA MET A 204 2.29 12.88 16.26
C MET A 204 3.81 12.73 16.31
N VAL A 205 4.47 13.59 17.08
CA VAL A 205 5.86 13.41 17.47
C VAL A 205 5.90 12.65 18.79
N VAL A 206 6.71 11.60 18.84
CA VAL A 206 7.01 10.87 20.07
C VAL A 206 8.42 11.19 20.55
N LYS A 207 8.58 11.40 21.86
CA LYS A 207 9.89 11.50 22.51
C LYS A 207 9.97 10.51 23.66
N ALA A 208 11.10 9.85 23.83
CA ALA A 208 11.26 8.91 24.93
C ALA A 208 11.18 9.68 26.26
N ARG A 209 10.52 9.10 27.26
CA ARG A 209 10.63 9.61 28.63
C ARG A 209 12.03 9.26 29.17
N GLU A 210 12.56 10.12 30.04
CA GLU A 210 13.85 9.89 30.71
C GLU A 210 13.86 8.49 31.37
N GLY A 211 14.93 7.71 31.13
CA GLY A 211 15.10 6.35 31.65
C GLY A 211 14.83 5.20 30.67
N ARG A 212 14.48 5.48 29.40
CA ARG A 212 14.29 4.44 28.37
C ARG A 212 15.58 4.01 27.66
N ASP A 213 16.55 4.91 27.52
CA ASP A 213 17.82 4.64 26.80
C ASP A 213 18.85 3.88 27.66
N GLU A 214 18.50 3.50 28.90
CA GLU A 214 19.36 2.76 29.84
C GLU A 214 19.00 1.26 29.99
N LEU A 215 18.13 0.72 29.13
CA LEU A 215 17.71 -0.69 29.11
C LEU A 215 17.96 -1.35 27.75
#